data_AF-A4SN25-F1
#
_entry.id   AF-A4SN25-F1
#
_cell.length_a   1.000
_cell.length_b   1.000
_cell.length_c   1.000
_cell.angle_alpha   90.00
_cell.angle_beta   90.00
_cell.angle_gamma   90.00
#
_symmetry.space_group_name_H-M   'P 1'
#
loop_
_entity.id
_entity.type
_entity.pdbx_description
1 polymer ?
#
loop_
_entity_poly.entity_id
_entity_poly.type
_entity_poly.pdbx_seq_one_letter_code
_entity_poly.pdbx_strand_id
1 'polypeptide(L)'
;MSSIEIDGRYVFMDEIADMDRNDQLDRMDVWLNENYTYVESTSPLMSLMNSEKISLFDVLKDAFHPWIHEDVIRELAEELEYHNSGIWVSFGDPFEPWDMKVPKNPYEQFIESMDRIDELVESQQTFRSHSIQQHFRGLIHSSVYTTLETFTVEIFLKRVFSSDSVMGRYLAKQKHYAPPKFDIHDLLNGDGHIVCCIDGVKRDLMSSILKLSWHKIEEVFNRFMMVDIKFEFDLSKMDSIAGTRHDIVHRNGVNGEGIPTYISGDELNN
;
A
#
# COMPACT_ATOMS: atom_id res chain seq x y z
N MET A 1 11.49 -3.35 30.34
CA MET A 1 10.97 -4.73 30.30
C MET A 1 10.49 -4.91 28.88
N SER A 2 11.15 -5.76 28.10
CA SER A 2 10.77 -6.01 26.70
C SER A 2 9.65 -7.05 26.66
N SER A 3 8.68 -6.90 25.77
CA SER A 3 7.59 -7.86 25.58
C SER A 3 7.38 -8.12 24.09
N ILE A 4 6.84 -9.29 23.77
CA ILE A 4 6.55 -9.75 22.40
C ILE A 4 5.16 -10.37 22.35
N GLU A 5 4.44 -10.21 21.24
CA GLU A 5 3.11 -10.79 21.07
C GLU A 5 3.23 -12.23 20.55
N ILE A 6 2.65 -13.19 21.28
CA ILE A 6 2.61 -14.62 20.92
C ILE A 6 1.22 -15.15 21.29
N ASP A 7 0.53 -15.85 20.39
CA ASP A 7 -0.84 -16.39 20.61
C ASP A 7 -1.86 -15.28 20.96
N GLY A 8 -1.72 -14.12 20.30
CA GLY A 8 -2.56 -12.94 20.50
C GLY A 8 -2.45 -12.32 21.90
N ARG A 9 -1.35 -12.59 22.63
CA ARG A 9 -1.08 -12.03 23.97
C ARG A 9 0.35 -11.51 24.06
N TYR A 10 0.53 -10.39 24.73
CA TYR A 10 1.86 -9.90 25.08
C TYR A 10 2.45 -10.75 26.20
N VAL A 11 3.61 -11.34 25.93
CA VAL A 11 4.43 -12.12 26.87
C VAL A 11 5.70 -11.33 27.14
N PHE A 12 6.15 -11.25 28.39
CA PHE A 12 7.39 -10.55 28.70
C PHE A 12 8.62 -11.42 28.38
N MET A 13 9.67 -10.78 27.89
CA MET A 13 10.87 -11.50 27.44
C MET A 13 11.67 -12.13 28.58
N ASP A 14 11.57 -11.57 29.79
CA ASP A 14 12.13 -12.18 31.01
C ASP A 14 11.37 -13.45 31.41
N GLU A 15 10.04 -13.47 31.25
CA GLU A 15 9.25 -14.70 31.45
C GLU A 15 9.67 -15.79 30.47
N ILE A 16 9.94 -15.45 29.20
CA ILE A 16 10.44 -16.41 28.21
C ILE A 16 11.88 -16.84 28.53
N ALA A 17 12.73 -15.92 29.02
CA ALA A 17 14.10 -16.23 29.41
C ALA A 17 14.16 -17.23 30.59
N ASP A 18 13.18 -17.18 31.49
CA ASP A 18 13.07 -18.06 32.66
C ASP A 18 12.41 -19.43 32.33
N MET A 19 11.84 -19.59 31.14
CA MET A 19 11.28 -20.87 30.68
C MET A 19 12.36 -21.92 30.48
N ASP A 20 11.95 -23.20 30.51
CA ASP A 20 12.85 -24.25 30.10
C ASP A 20 13.12 -24.20 28.58
N ARG A 21 14.16 -24.92 28.16
CA ARG A 21 14.63 -24.89 26.77
C ARG A 21 13.55 -25.30 25.77
N ASN A 22 12.70 -26.28 26.09
CA ASN A 22 11.67 -26.73 25.16
C ASN A 22 10.55 -25.71 25.06
N ASP A 23 10.14 -25.14 26.20
CA ASP A 23 9.16 -24.06 26.22
C ASP A 23 9.66 -22.82 25.45
N GLN A 24 10.97 -22.51 25.51
CA GLN A 24 11.58 -21.45 24.71
C GLN A 24 11.48 -21.74 23.20
N LEU A 25 11.80 -22.97 22.78
CA LEU A 25 11.69 -23.40 21.38
C LEU A 25 10.23 -23.29 20.90
N ASP A 26 9.28 -23.82 21.68
CA ASP A 26 7.86 -23.79 21.37
C ASP A 26 7.34 -22.35 21.21
N ARG A 27 7.75 -21.43 22.09
CA ARG A 27 7.35 -20.02 22.01
C ARG A 27 7.91 -19.33 20.76
N MET A 28 9.17 -19.59 20.43
CA MET A 28 9.79 -19.04 19.23
C MET A 28 9.13 -19.60 17.96
N ASP A 29 8.78 -20.89 17.93
CA ASP A 29 8.10 -21.51 16.78
C ASP A 29 6.69 -20.95 16.58
N VAL A 30 5.89 -20.81 17.65
CA VAL A 30 4.57 -20.18 17.57
C VAL A 30 4.69 -18.75 17.04
N TRP A 31 5.60 -17.95 17.60
CA TRP A 31 5.82 -16.59 17.15
C TRP A 31 6.22 -16.52 15.66
N LEU A 32 7.13 -17.41 15.23
CA LEU A 32 7.56 -17.47 13.83
C LEU A 32 6.39 -17.74 12.89
N ASN A 33 5.54 -18.72 13.21
CA ASN A 33 4.38 -19.08 12.41
C ASN A 33 3.29 -17.98 12.37
N GLU A 34 3.24 -17.10 13.37
CA GLU A 34 2.33 -15.94 13.39
C GLU A 34 2.83 -14.77 12.54
N ASN A 35 4.15 -14.62 12.39
CA ASN A 35 4.78 -13.45 11.76
C ASN A 35 5.34 -13.74 10.35
N TYR A 36 5.52 -15.01 10.00
CA TYR A 36 6.15 -15.46 8.77
C TYR A 36 5.36 -16.60 8.14
N THR A 37 5.48 -16.73 6.83
CA THR A 37 4.80 -17.79 6.07
C THR A 37 5.82 -18.77 5.52
N TYR A 38 5.53 -20.06 5.71
CA TYR A 38 6.25 -21.13 5.03
C TYR A 38 5.64 -21.38 3.65
N VAL A 39 6.48 -21.37 2.62
CA VAL A 39 6.12 -21.71 1.24
C VAL A 39 6.76 -23.03 0.88
N GLU A 40 5.93 -24.05 0.64
CA GLU A 40 6.40 -25.37 0.21
C GLU A 40 7.18 -25.29 -1.11
N SER A 41 8.22 -26.11 -1.24
CA SER A 41 9.06 -26.18 -2.45
C SER A 41 8.31 -26.59 -3.72
N THR A 42 7.19 -27.29 -3.57
CA THR A 42 6.27 -27.70 -4.64
C THR A 42 5.24 -26.64 -5.01
N SER A 43 5.13 -25.56 -4.23
CA SER A 43 4.18 -24.48 -4.47
C SER A 43 4.50 -23.75 -5.78
N PRO A 44 3.49 -23.41 -6.60
CA PRO A 44 3.68 -22.52 -7.75
C PRO A 44 4.30 -21.16 -7.38
N LEU A 45 4.11 -20.72 -6.13
CA LEU A 45 4.64 -19.46 -5.60
C LEU A 45 6.15 -19.51 -5.32
N MET A 46 6.75 -20.70 -5.24
CA MET A 46 8.18 -20.88 -4.92
C MET A 46 9.08 -20.09 -5.88
N SER A 47 8.78 -20.10 -7.18
CA SER A 47 9.55 -19.37 -8.19
C SER A 47 9.44 -17.85 -8.08
N LEU A 48 8.32 -17.35 -7.55
CA LEU A 48 8.05 -15.92 -7.41
C LEU A 48 8.64 -15.34 -6.13
N MET A 49 8.65 -16.13 -5.06
CA MET A 49 9.01 -15.67 -3.72
C MET A 49 10.44 -16.05 -3.31
N ASN A 50 11.20 -16.74 -4.16
CA ASN A 50 12.56 -17.16 -3.84
C ASN A 50 13.53 -15.99 -3.58
N SER A 51 13.27 -14.80 -4.15
CA SER A 51 14.02 -13.58 -3.82
C SER A 51 13.71 -13.03 -2.43
N GLU A 52 12.55 -13.36 -1.88
CA GLU A 52 12.05 -12.90 -0.57
C GLU A 52 12.38 -13.89 0.56
N LYS A 53 13.20 -14.90 0.27
CA LYS A 53 13.62 -15.89 1.28
C LYS A 53 14.34 -15.18 2.42
N ILE A 54 13.85 -15.41 3.64
CA ILE A 54 14.48 -14.91 4.86
C ILE A 54 15.48 -15.92 5.46
N SER A 55 16.38 -15.40 6.30
CA SER A 55 17.23 -16.19 7.19
C SER A 55 16.50 -16.39 8.52
N LEU A 56 16.13 -17.64 8.84
CA LEU A 56 15.42 -17.95 10.08
C LEU A 56 16.24 -17.59 11.33
N PHE A 57 17.54 -17.89 11.29
CA PHE A 57 18.44 -17.56 12.40
C PHE A 57 18.48 -16.06 12.67
N ASP A 58 18.61 -15.22 11.63
CA ASP A 58 18.70 -13.77 11.80
C ASP A 58 17.39 -13.20 12.33
N VAL A 59 16.24 -13.67 11.80
CA VAL A 59 14.91 -13.24 12.24
C VAL A 59 14.65 -13.61 13.71
N LEU A 60 14.92 -14.85 14.10
CA LEU A 60 14.74 -15.30 15.47
C LEU A 60 15.74 -14.62 16.42
N LYS A 61 16.97 -14.39 15.95
CA LYS A 61 17.98 -13.66 16.72
C LYS A 61 17.56 -12.22 16.97
N ASP A 62 17.10 -11.50 15.96
CA ASP A 62 16.65 -10.11 16.10
C ASP A 62 15.45 -9.99 17.06
N ALA A 63 14.57 -10.99 17.06
CA ALA A 63 13.40 -11.00 17.93
C ALA A 63 13.74 -11.36 19.39
N PHE A 64 14.54 -12.41 19.62
CA PHE A 64 14.68 -13.02 20.95
C PHE A 64 16.02 -12.77 21.64
N HIS A 65 17.06 -12.32 20.93
CA HIS A 65 18.31 -11.91 21.56
C HIS A 65 18.13 -10.55 22.27
N PRO A 66 18.68 -10.33 23.48
CA PRO A 66 19.63 -11.17 24.23
C PRO A 66 18.98 -12.15 25.23
N TRP A 67 17.66 -12.28 25.23
CA TRP A 67 16.91 -13.01 26.26
C TRP A 67 17.04 -14.53 26.13
N ILE A 68 17.01 -15.03 24.90
CA ILE A 68 17.27 -16.44 24.59
C ILE A 68 18.70 -16.58 24.08
N HIS A 69 19.41 -17.60 24.56
CA HIS A 69 20.78 -17.88 24.15
C HIS A 69 20.84 -18.25 22.65
N GLU A 70 21.86 -17.77 21.94
CA GLU A 70 21.98 -17.98 20.50
C GLU A 70 22.01 -19.46 20.10
N ASP A 71 22.51 -20.34 20.96
CA ASP A 71 22.53 -21.79 20.70
C ASP A 71 21.11 -22.39 20.61
N VAL A 72 20.16 -21.88 21.40
CA VAL A 72 18.76 -22.33 21.37
C VAL A 72 18.05 -21.77 20.13
N ILE A 73 18.33 -20.51 19.80
CA ILE A 73 17.82 -19.87 18.57
C ILE A 73 18.33 -20.61 17.33
N ARG A 74 19.63 -20.96 17.32
CA ARG A 74 20.26 -21.69 16.22
C ARG A 74 19.69 -23.09 16.07
N GLU A 75 19.49 -23.80 17.18
CA GLU A 75 18.85 -25.12 17.18
C GLU A 75 17.49 -25.08 16.50
N LEU A 76 16.61 -24.14 16.87
CA LEU A 76 15.30 -24.03 16.23
C LEU A 76 15.41 -23.74 14.74
N ALA A 77 16.25 -22.77 14.37
CA ALA A 77 16.45 -22.41 12.96
C ALA A 77 16.94 -23.60 12.14
N GLU A 78 17.94 -24.33 12.63
CA GLU A 78 18.49 -25.51 11.96
C GLU A 78 17.48 -26.67 11.89
N GLU A 79 16.71 -26.90 12.96
CA GLU A 79 15.65 -27.92 12.98
C GLU A 79 14.57 -27.62 11.93
N LEU A 80 14.07 -26.38 11.90
CA LEU A 80 13.07 -25.96 10.94
C LEU A 80 13.59 -26.02 9.50
N GLU A 81 14.83 -25.60 9.24
CA GLU A 81 15.44 -25.69 7.90
C GLU A 81 15.71 -27.14 7.48
N TYR A 82 16.06 -28.02 8.42
CA TYR A 82 16.29 -29.43 8.13
C TYR A 82 15.00 -30.17 7.76
N HIS A 83 13.90 -29.88 8.45
CA HIS A 83 12.62 -30.54 8.23
C HIS A 83 11.82 -29.94 7.07
N ASN A 84 12.11 -28.70 6.66
CA ASN A 84 11.36 -27.97 5.66
C ASN A 84 12.18 -27.70 4.39
N SER A 85 11.82 -28.38 3.29
CA SER A 85 12.49 -28.20 1.99
C SER A 85 12.12 -26.91 1.24
N GLY A 86 11.13 -26.17 1.74
CA GLY A 86 10.64 -24.91 1.16
C GLY A 86 11.45 -23.69 1.59
N ILE A 87 10.79 -22.53 1.57
CA ILE A 87 11.36 -21.27 2.07
C ILE A 87 10.42 -20.63 3.08
N TRP A 88 11.02 -19.88 4.01
CA TRP A 88 10.29 -18.94 4.84
C TRP A 88 10.37 -17.56 4.22
N VAL A 89 9.27 -16.84 4.24
CA VAL A 89 9.13 -15.47 3.75
C VAL A 89 8.43 -14.65 4.82
N SER A 90 8.68 -13.34 4.85
CA SER A 90 7.87 -12.43 5.66
C SER A 90 6.39 -12.64 5.32
N PHE A 91 5.50 -12.54 6.31
CA PHE A 91 4.07 -12.42 6.04
C PHE A 91 3.87 -11.13 5.24
N GLY A 92 4.02 -11.23 3.92
CA GLY A 92 3.62 -10.20 3.00
C GLY A 92 2.14 -10.09 3.20
N ASP A 93 1.69 -8.96 3.73
CA ASP A 93 0.28 -8.61 3.67
C ASP A 93 -0.15 -8.92 2.22
N PRO A 94 -1.15 -9.78 1.95
CA PRO A 94 -1.66 -9.94 0.60
C PRO A 94 -2.20 -8.62 0.03
N PHE A 95 -2.28 -7.58 0.88
CA PHE A 95 -2.44 -6.17 0.54
C PHE A 95 -1.17 -5.32 0.68
N GLU A 96 0.05 -5.85 0.56
CA GLU A 96 1.22 -5.05 0.21
C GLU A 96 0.89 -4.39 -1.13
N PRO A 97 0.38 -3.15 -1.11
CA PRO A 97 -0.31 -2.62 -2.26
C PRO A 97 0.80 -2.05 -3.11
N TRP A 98 1.27 -2.85 -4.06
CA TRP A 98 2.18 -2.43 -5.11
C TRP A 98 3.52 -1.93 -4.57
N ASP A 99 4.57 -2.77 -4.62
CA ASP A 99 5.99 -2.38 -4.68
C ASP A 99 6.24 -0.93 -4.19
N MET A 100 6.34 -0.74 -2.87
CA MET A 100 6.38 0.56 -2.15
C MET A 100 7.66 1.36 -2.42
N LYS A 101 8.13 1.42 -3.67
CA LYS A 101 8.94 2.53 -4.14
C LYS A 101 7.99 3.68 -4.41
N VAL A 102 7.98 4.67 -3.51
CA VAL A 102 7.47 6.01 -3.83
C VAL A 102 7.98 6.34 -5.23
N PRO A 103 7.10 6.53 -6.23
CA PRO A 103 7.52 6.62 -7.61
C PRO A 103 8.56 7.73 -7.80
N LYS A 104 9.50 7.51 -8.72
CA LYS A 104 10.34 8.56 -9.28
C LYS A 104 9.41 9.72 -9.66
N ASN A 105 9.59 10.86 -9.00
CA ASN A 105 8.87 12.13 -9.22
C ASN A 105 7.48 11.99 -9.87
N PRO A 106 6.36 11.98 -9.11
CA PRO A 106 5.00 11.81 -9.64
C PRO A 106 4.67 12.71 -10.83
N TYR A 107 5.27 13.91 -10.88
CA TYR A 107 5.12 14.82 -12.00
C TYR A 107 5.73 14.29 -13.30
N GLU A 108 6.92 13.70 -13.26
CA GLU A 108 7.56 13.11 -14.44
C GLU A 108 6.70 11.95 -15.00
N GLN A 109 6.17 11.09 -14.13
CA GLN A 109 5.32 9.98 -14.56
C GLN A 109 3.97 10.44 -15.13
N PHE A 110 3.41 11.50 -14.55
CA PHE A 110 2.23 12.14 -15.09
C PHE A 110 2.50 12.67 -16.51
N ILE A 111 3.58 13.41 -16.71
CA ILE A 111 3.96 13.94 -18.02
C ILE A 111 4.24 12.82 -19.02
N GLU A 112 5.01 11.78 -18.65
CA GLU A 112 5.26 10.63 -19.54
C GLU A 112 3.97 9.91 -19.94
N SER A 113 3.01 9.79 -19.01
CA SER A 113 1.70 9.19 -19.31
C SER A 113 0.88 10.08 -20.25
N MET A 114 0.91 11.40 -20.04
CA MET A 114 0.23 12.36 -20.90
C MET A 114 0.83 12.38 -22.31
N ASP A 115 2.16 12.35 -22.46
CA ASP A 115 2.83 12.29 -23.76
C ASP A 115 2.40 11.06 -24.57
N ARG A 116 2.27 9.89 -23.92
CA ARG A 116 1.77 8.66 -24.56
C ARG A 116 0.29 8.77 -24.93
N ILE A 117 -0.51 9.44 -24.10
CA ILE A 117 -1.93 9.66 -24.39
C ILE A 117 -2.09 10.61 -25.57
N ASP A 118 -1.28 11.66 -25.68
CA ASP A 118 -1.30 12.58 -26.81
C ASP A 118 -0.99 11.86 -28.13
N GLU A 119 0.01 10.96 -28.12
CA GLU A 119 0.28 10.09 -29.29
C GLU A 119 -0.93 9.20 -29.66
N LEU A 120 -1.64 8.66 -28.66
CA LEU A 120 -2.87 7.89 -28.90
C LEU A 120 -3.99 8.78 -29.48
N VAL A 121 -4.14 10.01 -28.99
CA VAL A 121 -5.12 10.98 -29.50
C VAL A 121 -4.87 11.27 -30.98
N GLU A 122 -3.61 11.46 -31.40
CA GLU A 122 -3.25 11.66 -32.80
C GLU A 122 -3.59 10.44 -33.68
N SER A 123 -3.41 9.23 -33.15
CA SER A 123 -3.66 7.98 -33.86
C SER A 123 -5.15 7.70 -34.15
N GLN A 124 -6.08 8.41 -33.48
CA GLN A 124 -7.52 8.13 -33.57
C GLN A 124 -8.10 8.26 -35.00
N GLN A 125 -7.46 9.07 -35.84
CA GLN A 125 -7.88 9.35 -37.23
C GLN A 125 -7.72 8.11 -38.14
N THR A 126 -6.98 7.10 -37.69
CA THR A 126 -6.70 5.87 -38.48
C THR A 126 -7.86 4.89 -38.52
N PHE A 127 -8.81 4.97 -37.58
CA PHE A 127 -9.96 4.06 -37.53
C PHE A 127 -11.03 4.48 -38.54
N ARG A 128 -11.55 3.51 -39.33
CA ARG A 128 -12.58 3.79 -40.35
C ARG A 128 -14.01 3.77 -39.82
N SER A 129 -14.27 3.03 -38.73
CA SER A 129 -15.60 2.90 -38.14
C SER A 129 -15.82 3.94 -37.06
N HIS A 130 -16.94 4.66 -37.13
CA HIS A 130 -17.34 5.61 -36.10
C HIS A 130 -17.52 4.94 -34.72
N SER A 131 -18.01 3.70 -34.68
CA SER A 131 -18.18 2.97 -33.42
C SER A 131 -16.84 2.61 -32.77
N ILE A 132 -15.83 2.27 -33.57
CA ILE A 132 -14.48 1.96 -33.09
C ILE A 132 -13.79 3.24 -32.62
N GLN A 133 -13.91 4.33 -33.39
CA GLN A 133 -13.43 5.65 -32.97
C GLN A 133 -14.02 6.03 -31.62
N GLN A 134 -15.35 5.91 -31.46
CA GLN A 134 -16.02 6.28 -30.21
C GLN A 134 -15.57 5.41 -29.02
N HIS A 135 -15.40 4.11 -29.23
CA HIS A 135 -14.89 3.23 -28.17
C HIS A 135 -13.44 3.59 -27.80
N PHE A 136 -12.58 3.84 -28.78
CA PHE A 136 -11.19 4.24 -28.56
C PHE A 136 -11.08 5.58 -27.82
N ARG A 137 -11.92 6.56 -28.16
CA ARG A 137 -12.02 7.83 -27.42
C ARG A 137 -12.44 7.62 -25.97
N GLY A 138 -13.34 6.68 -25.71
CA GLY A 138 -13.69 6.27 -24.35
C GLY A 138 -12.50 5.75 -23.56
N LEU A 139 -11.67 4.91 -24.19
CA LEU A 139 -10.43 4.40 -23.57
C LEU A 139 -9.44 5.53 -23.28
N ILE A 140 -9.24 6.46 -24.23
CA ILE A 140 -8.39 7.64 -24.02
C ILE A 140 -8.90 8.48 -22.85
N HIS A 141 -10.19 8.84 -22.85
CA HIS A 141 -10.80 9.63 -21.77
C HIS A 141 -10.61 8.96 -20.41
N SER A 142 -10.84 7.65 -20.32
CA SER A 142 -10.60 6.89 -19.10
C SER A 142 -9.13 6.90 -18.69
N SER A 143 -8.20 6.84 -19.64
CA SER A 143 -6.76 6.88 -19.40
C SER A 143 -6.30 8.23 -18.85
N VAL A 144 -6.77 9.35 -19.42
CA VAL A 144 -6.50 10.70 -18.91
C VAL A 144 -6.96 10.82 -17.46
N TYR A 145 -8.20 10.43 -17.19
CA TYR A 145 -8.77 10.53 -15.85
C TYR A 145 -8.02 9.65 -14.83
N THR A 146 -7.68 8.42 -15.22
CA THR A 146 -6.91 7.51 -14.36
C THR A 146 -5.50 8.06 -14.08
N THR A 147 -4.86 8.67 -15.09
CA THR A 147 -3.55 9.32 -14.95
C THR A 147 -3.60 10.47 -13.96
N LEU A 148 -4.66 11.29 -14.02
CA LEU A 148 -4.91 12.35 -13.04
C LEU A 148 -5.18 11.79 -11.63
N GLU A 149 -6.01 10.75 -11.51
CA GLU A 149 -6.29 10.08 -10.22
C GLU A 149 -4.97 9.62 -9.57
N THR A 150 -4.16 8.84 -10.29
CA THR A 150 -2.87 8.36 -9.80
C THR A 150 -1.96 9.50 -9.38
N PHE A 151 -1.82 10.53 -10.22
CA PHE A 151 -0.99 11.70 -9.89
C PHE A 151 -1.46 12.41 -8.61
N THR A 152 -2.78 12.61 -8.45
CA THR A 152 -3.30 13.27 -7.25
C THR A 152 -3.09 12.44 -5.98
N VAL A 153 -3.27 11.11 -6.06
CA VAL A 153 -2.98 10.19 -4.94
C VAL A 153 -1.52 10.28 -4.54
N GLU A 154 -0.61 10.20 -5.50
CA GLU A 154 0.83 10.18 -5.26
C GLU A 154 1.35 11.50 -4.71
N ILE A 155 0.90 12.64 -5.27
CA ILE A 155 1.23 13.97 -4.74
C ILE A 155 0.72 14.13 -3.31
N PHE A 156 -0.49 13.65 -3.04
CA PHE A 156 -1.07 13.71 -1.71
C PHE A 156 -0.27 12.88 -0.70
N LEU A 157 0.02 11.61 -1.02
CA LEU A 157 0.84 10.73 -0.19
C LEU A 157 2.22 11.35 0.06
N LYS A 158 2.90 11.80 -1.00
CA LYS A 158 4.21 12.47 -0.90
C LYS A 158 4.15 13.68 0.03
N ARG A 159 3.05 14.44 0.03
CA ARG A 159 2.87 15.57 0.93
C ARG A 159 2.61 15.13 2.37
N VAL A 160 1.67 14.21 2.61
CA VAL A 160 1.35 13.69 3.95
C VAL A 160 2.60 13.17 4.63
N PHE A 161 3.39 12.37 3.92
CA PHE A 161 4.60 11.72 4.43
C PHE A 161 5.88 12.55 4.24
N SER A 162 5.78 13.82 3.83
CA SER A 162 6.96 14.69 3.67
C SER A 162 7.63 15.06 4.99
N SER A 163 6.89 15.02 6.10
CA SER A 163 7.41 15.22 7.46
C SER A 163 6.39 14.78 8.50
N ASP A 164 6.86 14.38 9.69
CA ASP A 164 6.00 14.01 10.82
C ASP A 164 5.04 15.14 11.23
N SER A 165 5.45 16.39 11.04
CA SER A 165 4.60 17.56 11.31
C SER A 165 3.39 17.63 10.38
N VAL A 166 3.58 17.37 9.08
CA VAL A 166 2.47 17.36 8.10
C VAL A 166 1.56 16.17 8.37
N MET A 167 2.15 14.99 8.59
CA MET A 167 1.41 13.77 8.93
C MET A 167 0.56 13.97 10.20
N GLY A 168 1.14 14.53 11.26
CA GLY A 168 0.43 14.82 12.52
C GLY A 168 -0.73 15.80 12.34
N ARG A 169 -0.56 16.86 11.52
CA ARG A 169 -1.66 17.78 11.18
C ARG A 169 -2.78 17.09 10.38
N TYR A 170 -2.42 16.19 9.47
CA TYR A 170 -3.39 15.43 8.70
C TYR A 170 -4.19 14.49 9.61
N LEU A 171 -3.50 13.71 10.46
CA LEU A 171 -4.09 12.79 11.44
C LEU A 171 -5.08 13.50 12.37
N ALA A 172 -4.70 14.67 12.90
CA ALA A 172 -5.56 15.46 13.79
C ALA A 172 -6.88 15.94 13.15
N LYS A 173 -6.95 15.97 11.81
CA LYS A 173 -8.14 16.39 11.05
C LYS A 173 -8.99 15.20 10.56
N GLN A 174 -8.53 13.95 10.73
CA GLN A 174 -9.22 12.78 10.20
C GLN A 174 -10.44 12.39 11.03
N LYS A 175 -11.55 12.12 10.33
CA LYS A 175 -12.79 11.59 10.94
C LYS A 175 -12.94 10.08 10.78
N HIS A 176 -12.33 9.51 9.76
CA HIS A 176 -12.53 8.12 9.33
C HIS A 176 -11.32 7.21 9.54
N TYR A 177 -10.24 7.78 10.08
CA TYR A 177 -9.05 7.05 10.49
C TYR A 177 -8.75 7.39 11.94
N ALA A 178 -8.68 6.36 12.78
CA ALA A 178 -8.31 6.47 14.18
C ALA A 178 -6.96 5.76 14.34
N PRO A 179 -5.86 6.48 14.60
CA PRO A 179 -4.58 5.84 14.84
C PRO A 179 -4.64 4.99 16.12
N PRO A 180 -3.82 3.92 16.23
CA PRO A 180 -3.63 3.20 17.47
C PRO A 180 -3.21 4.14 18.60
N LYS A 181 -3.65 3.82 19.82
CA LYS A 181 -3.28 4.57 21.03
C LYS A 181 -2.04 3.92 21.63
N PHE A 182 -1.00 4.72 21.81
CA PHE A 182 0.21 4.32 22.52
C PHE A 182 0.16 4.82 23.96
N ASP A 183 0.63 4.01 24.90
CA ASP A 183 0.70 4.35 26.31
C ASP A 183 2.13 4.71 26.74
N ILE A 184 2.35 4.90 28.05
CA ILE A 184 3.68 5.23 28.56
C ILE A 184 4.65 4.05 28.49
N HIS A 185 4.15 2.81 28.48
CA HIS A 185 4.99 1.62 28.34
C HIS A 185 5.60 1.56 26.93
N ASP A 186 4.84 1.91 25.90
CA ASP A 186 5.37 2.03 24.53
C ASP A 186 6.55 3.00 24.45
N LEU A 187 6.46 4.14 25.14
CA LEU A 187 7.54 5.13 25.17
C LEU A 187 8.78 4.65 25.96
N LEU A 188 8.60 3.76 26.94
CA LEU A 188 9.68 3.24 27.79
C LEU A 188 10.38 2.01 27.19
N ASN A 189 9.84 1.41 26.13
CA ASN A 189 10.41 0.26 25.42
C ASN A 189 11.62 0.62 24.53
N GLY A 190 12.00 1.89 24.48
CA GLY A 190 13.19 2.37 23.80
C GLY A 190 12.94 2.78 22.34
N ASP A 191 13.95 3.43 21.75
CA ASP A 191 13.84 4.11 20.45
C ASP A 191 13.43 3.16 19.31
N GLY A 192 13.87 1.90 19.34
CA GLY A 192 13.50 0.89 18.33
C GLY A 192 11.99 0.61 18.30
N HIS A 193 11.37 0.42 19.48
CA HIS A 193 9.92 0.20 19.58
C HIS A 193 9.13 1.41 19.09
N ILE A 194 9.58 2.62 19.46
CA ILE A 194 8.95 3.87 19.00
C ILE A 194 8.96 3.96 17.47
N VAL A 195 10.09 3.63 16.83
CA VAL A 195 10.19 3.59 15.36
C VAL A 195 9.23 2.57 14.77
N CYS A 196 9.17 1.35 15.31
CA CYS A 196 8.23 0.32 14.84
C CYS A 196 6.77 0.78 14.95
N CYS A 197 6.37 1.40 16.07
CA CYS A 197 5.04 1.97 16.25
C CYS A 197 4.72 3.05 15.21
N ILE A 198 5.68 3.96 14.96
CA ILE A 198 5.52 5.04 13.97
C ILE A 198 5.38 4.45 12.56
N ASP A 199 6.18 3.45 12.21
CA ASP A 199 6.15 2.84 10.89
C ASP A 199 4.87 2.02 10.66
N GLY A 200 4.34 1.36 11.71
CA GLY A 200 3.02 0.76 11.70
C GLY A 200 1.92 1.79 11.40
N VAL A 201 1.93 2.93 12.11
CA VAL A 201 0.98 4.04 11.85
C VAL A 201 1.11 4.55 10.41
N LYS A 202 2.33 4.72 9.89
CA LYS A 202 2.53 5.18 8.51
C LYS A 202 1.95 4.20 7.50
N ARG A 203 2.16 2.89 7.69
CA ARG A 203 1.63 1.84 6.82
C ARG A 203 0.11 1.81 6.83
N ASP A 204 -0.49 1.83 8.02
CA ASP A 204 -1.93 1.85 8.19
C ASP A 204 -2.57 3.11 7.61
N LEU A 205 -1.95 4.27 7.86
CA LEU A 205 -2.39 5.55 7.32
C LEU A 205 -2.33 5.52 5.79
N MET A 206 -1.23 5.04 5.19
CA MET A 206 -1.09 4.91 3.75
C MET A 206 -2.18 4.01 3.15
N SER A 207 -2.39 2.83 3.73
CA SER A 207 -3.46 1.91 3.33
C SER A 207 -4.84 2.59 3.43
N SER A 208 -5.10 3.35 4.50
CA SER A 208 -6.35 4.09 4.67
C SER A 208 -6.54 5.16 3.59
N ILE A 209 -5.48 5.89 3.21
CA ILE A 209 -5.50 6.93 2.18
C ILE A 209 -5.77 6.32 0.80
N LEU A 210 -5.13 5.20 0.47
CA LEU A 210 -5.33 4.49 -0.81
C LEU A 210 -6.76 3.98 -0.98
N LYS A 211 -7.46 3.64 0.11
CA LYS A 211 -8.86 3.20 0.09
C LYS A 211 -9.87 4.33 -0.09
N LEU A 212 -9.45 5.60 -0.03
CA LEU A 212 -10.35 6.75 -0.21
C LEU A 212 -10.81 6.87 -1.68
N SER A 213 -11.91 7.59 -1.89
CA SER A 213 -12.35 7.93 -3.25
C SER A 213 -11.50 9.07 -3.81
N TRP A 214 -10.71 8.73 -4.84
CA TRP A 214 -9.90 9.69 -5.61
C TRP A 214 -10.57 10.14 -6.91
N HIS A 215 -11.63 9.45 -7.31
CA HIS A 215 -12.44 9.77 -8.47
C HIS A 215 -13.45 10.91 -8.22
N LYS A 216 -13.55 11.43 -6.99
CA LYS A 216 -14.44 12.54 -6.64
C LYS A 216 -13.62 13.79 -6.35
N ILE A 217 -13.61 14.72 -7.31
CA ILE A 217 -12.70 15.87 -7.29
C ILE A 217 -12.90 16.78 -6.06
N GLU A 218 -14.14 16.99 -5.62
CA GLU A 218 -14.44 17.80 -4.44
C GLU A 218 -13.81 17.18 -3.18
N GLU A 219 -13.90 15.86 -3.03
CA GLU A 219 -13.29 15.15 -1.91
C GLU A 219 -11.75 15.21 -1.99
N VAL A 220 -11.17 15.10 -3.20
CA VAL A 220 -9.71 15.26 -3.42
C VAL A 220 -9.25 16.66 -3.01
N PHE A 221 -9.96 17.70 -3.45
CA PHE A 221 -9.62 19.08 -3.09
C PHE A 221 -9.69 19.31 -1.58
N ASN A 222 -10.75 18.83 -0.93
CA ASN A 222 -10.90 18.90 0.51
C ASN A 222 -9.73 18.22 1.25
N ARG A 223 -9.24 17.08 0.76
CA ARG A 223 -8.05 16.41 1.31
C ARG A 223 -6.80 17.27 1.13
N PHE A 224 -6.57 17.80 -0.07
CA PHE A 224 -5.39 18.63 -0.37
C PHE A 224 -5.30 19.87 0.54
N MET A 225 -6.43 20.50 0.83
CA MET A 225 -6.52 21.60 1.80
C MET A 225 -6.13 21.18 3.23
N MET A 226 -6.29 19.90 3.61
CA MET A 226 -5.86 19.42 4.94
C MET A 226 -4.34 19.43 5.10
N VAL A 227 -3.60 19.35 4.00
CA VAL A 227 -2.12 19.25 3.94
C VAL A 227 -1.47 20.46 3.28
N ASP A 228 -2.21 21.57 3.19
CA ASP A 228 -1.75 22.87 2.69
C ASP A 228 -1.34 22.87 1.20
N ILE A 229 -1.91 21.97 0.38
CA ILE A 229 -1.79 22.07 -1.08
C ILE A 229 -2.96 22.92 -1.61
N LYS A 230 -2.64 23.92 -2.42
CA LYS A 230 -3.62 24.81 -3.06
C LYS A 230 -3.76 24.44 -4.53
N PHE A 231 -4.98 24.49 -5.04
CA PHE A 231 -5.24 24.49 -6.48
C PHE A 231 -5.93 25.77 -6.92
N GLU A 232 -5.58 26.21 -8.11
CA GLU A 232 -6.31 27.23 -8.87
C GLU A 232 -6.90 26.53 -10.09
N PHE A 233 -8.03 25.85 -9.91
CA PHE A 233 -8.71 25.11 -10.97
C PHE A 233 -10.22 25.26 -10.85
N ASP A 234 -10.91 25.33 -12.01
CA ASP A 234 -12.36 25.37 -12.08
C ASP A 234 -12.96 23.96 -11.98
N LEU A 235 -13.42 23.60 -10.77
CA LEU A 235 -13.98 22.28 -10.48
C LEU A 235 -15.29 22.00 -11.22
N SER A 236 -16.00 23.02 -11.72
CA SER A 236 -17.31 22.84 -12.36
C SER A 236 -17.27 21.97 -13.61
N LYS A 237 -16.10 21.88 -14.27
CA LYS A 237 -15.89 21.06 -15.46
C LYS A 237 -15.50 19.61 -15.15
N MET A 238 -15.06 19.34 -13.92
CA MET A 238 -14.54 18.02 -13.53
C MET A 238 -15.65 17.02 -13.22
N ASP A 239 -16.80 17.47 -12.71
CA ASP A 239 -17.92 16.58 -12.40
C ASP A 239 -18.50 15.92 -13.65
N SER A 240 -18.60 16.67 -14.76
CA SER A 240 -19.01 16.10 -16.05
C SER A 240 -18.00 15.07 -16.57
N ILE A 241 -16.70 15.34 -16.43
CA ILE A 241 -15.63 14.41 -16.84
C ILE A 241 -15.67 13.14 -15.99
N ALA A 242 -15.81 13.28 -14.67
CA ALA A 242 -15.94 12.15 -13.75
C ALA A 242 -17.17 11.29 -14.09
N GLY A 243 -18.31 11.93 -14.41
CA GLY A 243 -19.52 11.27 -14.88
C GLY A 243 -19.30 10.47 -16.16
N THR A 244 -18.69 11.08 -17.18
CA THR A 244 -18.33 10.42 -18.45
C THR A 244 -17.42 9.20 -18.21
N ARG A 245 -16.40 9.33 -17.35
CA ARG A 245 -15.53 8.19 -16.97
C ARG A 245 -16.32 7.09 -16.28
N HIS A 246 -17.26 7.43 -15.38
CA HIS A 246 -18.10 6.44 -14.72
C HIS A 246 -18.95 5.66 -15.72
N ASP A 247 -19.58 6.35 -16.68
CA ASP A 247 -20.39 5.72 -17.71
C ASP A 247 -19.54 4.80 -18.61
N ILE A 248 -18.34 5.22 -19.01
CA ILE A 248 -17.40 4.40 -19.79
C ILE A 248 -16.98 3.14 -19.04
N VAL A 249 -16.49 3.28 -17.80
CA VAL A 249 -15.84 2.19 -17.05
C VAL A 249 -16.85 1.23 -16.42
N HIS A 250 -17.93 1.76 -15.83
CA HIS A 250 -18.86 0.97 -15.03
C HIS A 250 -20.16 0.63 -15.76
N ARG A 251 -20.49 1.36 -16.83
CA ARG A 251 -21.73 1.16 -17.59
C ARG A 251 -21.48 0.87 -19.06
N ASN A 252 -20.25 0.49 -19.43
CA ASN A 252 -19.88 0.13 -20.80
C ASN A 252 -20.24 1.22 -21.84
N GLY A 253 -20.07 2.49 -21.45
CA GLY A 253 -20.28 3.65 -22.32
C GLY A 253 -21.73 4.09 -22.46
N VAL A 254 -22.65 3.68 -21.57
CA VAL A 254 -24.01 4.23 -21.50
C VAL A 254 -24.27 4.93 -20.16
N ASN A 255 -25.11 5.96 -20.18
CA ASN A 255 -25.50 6.66 -18.96
C ASN A 255 -26.57 5.88 -18.17
N GLY A 256 -27.03 6.45 -17.05
CA GLY A 256 -28.04 5.83 -16.18
C GLY A 256 -29.41 5.61 -16.82
N GLU A 257 -29.66 6.23 -17.97
CA GLU A 257 -30.89 6.09 -18.77
C GLU A 257 -30.71 5.10 -19.94
N GLY A 258 -29.51 4.51 -20.08
CA GLY A 258 -29.16 3.60 -21.18
C GLY A 258 -28.78 4.32 -22.49
N ILE A 259 -28.58 5.64 -22.45
CA ILE A 259 -28.19 6.43 -23.62
C ILE A 259 -26.66 6.37 -23.78
N PRO A 260 -26.13 6.09 -24.99
CA PRO A 260 -24.69 6.11 -25.24
C PRO A 260 -24.05 7.45 -24.89
N THR A 261 -22.95 7.38 -24.14
CA THR A 261 -22.11 8.54 -23.83
C THR A 261 -21.21 8.83 -25.03
N TYR A 262 -21.31 10.04 -25.56
CA TYR A 262 -20.56 10.47 -26.73
C TYR A 262 -19.36 11.32 -26.32
N ILE A 263 -18.23 11.14 -27.00
CA ILE A 263 -17.00 11.92 -26.79
C ILE A 263 -16.57 12.41 -28.16
N SER A 264 -16.65 13.72 -28.34
CA SER A 264 -16.21 14.35 -29.58
C SER A 264 -14.69 14.32 -29.69
N GLY A 265 -14.17 14.39 -30.92
CA GLY A 265 -12.72 14.48 -31.13
C GLY A 265 -12.15 15.79 -30.59
N ASP A 266 -12.93 16.86 -30.62
CA ASP A 266 -12.52 18.19 -30.15
C ASP A 266 -12.43 18.26 -28.61
N GLU A 267 -13.24 17.47 -27.88
CA GLU A 267 -13.15 17.33 -26.42
C GLU A 267 -11.87 16.63 -25.96
N LEU A 268 -11.19 15.86 -26.83
CA LEU A 268 -9.91 15.23 -26.51
C LEU A 268 -8.71 16.12 -26.86
N ASN A 269 -8.90 17.13 -27.68
CA ASN A 269 -7.84 18.02 -28.15
C ASN A 269 -7.72 19.32 -27.33
N ASN A 270 -8.64 19.57 -26.39
CA ASN A 270 -8.72 20.77 -25.55
C ASN A 270 -8.61 20.41 -24.07
#